data_AF-A0A9D0XWN0-F1
#
_entry.id   AF-A0A9D0XWN0-F1
#
_cell.length_a   1.000
_cell.length_b   1.000
_cell.length_c   1.000
_cell.angle_alpha   90.00
_cell.angle_beta   90.00
_cell.angle_gamma   90.00
#
_symmetry.space_group_name_H-M   'P 1'
#
loop_
_entity.id
_entity.type
_entity.pdbx_description
1 polymer ?
#
loop_
_entity_poly.entity_id
_entity_poly.type
_entity_poly.pdbx_seq_one_letter_code
_entity_poly.pdbx_strand_id
1 'polypeptide(L)'
;MLDFQINNLGDLTKNAQLERDYWQKNKALELQIVNHLQGILQYQKTQQAENELEATVKDQLDPSSPLYSIQTKIIGLQQEKANLIKQEQEIQQQINYITNTNNSIEANFSRDKQIVAIEGSKDIVAQILHKRVESLANYRVKESTALKVKDQLNNTVLAQILLSEKLRAANQLSFTELFDQTIGKVDIKDPNELARMQSQLEQIQAKYLDSANELQSLYPDFVSKLSELSTLYNKREQLISKYSFF
;
A
#
# COMPACT_ATOMS: atom_id res chain seq x y z
N MET A 1 -1.24 -19.41 56.20
CA MET A 1 -2.16 -18.38 55.61
C MET A 1 -1.50 -17.71 54.41
N LEU A 2 -0.25 -17.23 54.55
CA LEU A 2 0.54 -16.67 53.44
C LEU A 2 0.60 -17.61 52.21
N ASP A 3 0.92 -18.89 52.41
CA ASP A 3 1.09 -19.87 51.31
C ASP A 3 -0.21 -20.09 50.52
N PHE A 4 -1.36 -20.01 51.19
CA PHE A 4 -2.67 -20.09 50.54
C PHE A 4 -2.97 -18.84 49.69
N GLN A 5 -2.53 -17.67 50.14
CA GLN A 5 -2.64 -16.43 49.36
C GLN A 5 -1.69 -16.45 48.15
N ILE A 6 -0.46 -16.96 48.32
CA ILE A 6 0.52 -17.12 47.24
C ILE A 6 0.02 -18.13 46.19
N ASN A 7 -0.51 -19.27 46.61
CA ASN A 7 -1.06 -20.27 45.68
C ASN A 7 -2.27 -19.71 44.90
N ASN A 8 -3.21 -19.05 45.58
CA ASN A 8 -4.35 -18.40 44.90
C ASN A 8 -3.91 -17.29 43.93
N LEU A 9 -2.85 -16.53 44.27
CA LEU A 9 -2.26 -15.55 43.34
C LEU A 9 -1.62 -16.21 42.12
N GLY A 10 -0.99 -17.38 42.29
CA GLY A 10 -0.47 -18.22 41.20
C GLY A 10 -1.57 -18.70 40.26
N ASP A 11 -2.67 -19.24 40.80
CA ASP A 11 -3.80 -19.74 40.01
C ASP A 11 -4.55 -18.61 39.30
N LEU A 12 -4.80 -17.49 39.97
CA LEU A 12 -5.39 -16.28 39.35
C LEU A 12 -4.50 -15.74 38.23
N THR A 13 -3.18 -15.71 38.43
CA THR A 13 -2.21 -15.32 37.38
C THR A 13 -2.30 -16.26 36.19
N LYS A 14 -2.30 -17.57 36.42
CA LYS A 14 -2.35 -18.59 35.36
C LYS A 14 -3.65 -18.48 34.55
N ASN A 15 -4.77 -18.22 35.20
CA ASN A 15 -6.06 -17.98 34.53
C ASN A 15 -6.03 -16.67 33.71
N ALA A 16 -5.48 -15.58 34.25
CA ALA A 16 -5.33 -14.33 33.51
C ALA A 16 -4.37 -14.44 32.30
N GLN A 17 -3.34 -15.28 32.39
CA GLN A 17 -2.48 -15.63 31.26
C GLN A 17 -3.26 -16.41 30.21
N LEU A 18 -3.99 -17.47 30.60
CA LEU A 18 -4.81 -18.27 29.68
C LEU A 18 -5.89 -17.45 28.96
N GLU A 19 -6.58 -16.55 29.68
CA GLU A 19 -7.60 -15.68 29.10
C GLU A 19 -7.00 -14.69 28.10
N ARG A 20 -5.90 -14.02 28.44
CA ARG A 20 -5.19 -13.14 27.50
C ARG A 20 -4.73 -13.90 26.26
N ASP A 21 -4.15 -15.08 26.44
CA ASP A 21 -3.61 -15.88 25.34
C ASP A 21 -4.74 -16.41 24.44
N TYR A 22 -5.95 -16.66 24.98
CA TYR A 22 -7.17 -16.93 24.22
C TYR A 22 -7.60 -15.71 23.39
N TRP A 23 -7.73 -14.53 24.00
CA TRP A 23 -8.11 -13.30 23.29
C TRP A 23 -7.10 -12.91 22.19
N GLN A 24 -5.80 -13.12 22.43
CA GLN A 24 -4.76 -12.91 21.43
C GLN A 24 -4.90 -13.85 20.23
N LYS A 25 -5.20 -15.14 20.46
CA LYS A 25 -5.47 -16.11 19.39
C LYS A 25 -6.72 -15.74 18.58
N ASN A 26 -7.82 -15.34 19.25
CA ASN A 26 -9.03 -14.94 18.55
C ASN A 26 -8.79 -13.70 17.67
N LYS A 27 -8.15 -12.65 18.21
CA LYS A 27 -7.77 -11.46 17.44
C LYS A 27 -6.87 -11.79 16.25
N ALA A 28 -5.95 -12.75 16.39
CA ALA A 28 -5.09 -13.18 15.28
C ALA A 28 -5.88 -13.89 14.16
N LEU A 29 -6.89 -14.70 14.50
CA LEU A 29 -7.79 -15.34 13.54
C LEU A 29 -8.67 -14.33 12.80
N GLU A 30 -9.25 -13.37 13.52
CA GLU A 30 -10.04 -12.28 12.92
C GLU A 30 -9.20 -11.46 11.92
N LEU A 31 -7.96 -11.11 12.29
CA LEU A 31 -7.01 -10.45 11.39
C LEU A 31 -6.66 -11.31 10.17
N GLN A 32 -6.51 -12.63 10.31
CA GLN A 32 -6.27 -13.52 9.16
C GLN A 32 -7.44 -13.52 8.17
N ILE A 33 -8.69 -13.54 8.67
CA ILE A 33 -9.89 -13.48 7.83
C ILE A 33 -9.95 -12.14 7.07
N VAL A 34 -9.75 -11.01 7.77
CA VAL A 34 -9.73 -9.68 7.15
C VAL A 34 -8.62 -9.57 6.08
N ASN A 35 -7.41 -10.02 6.40
CA ASN A 35 -6.28 -10.02 5.47
C ASN A 35 -6.55 -10.88 4.22
N HIS A 36 -7.25 -12.02 4.36
CA HIS A 36 -7.63 -12.88 3.25
C HIS A 36 -8.65 -12.21 2.32
N LEU A 37 -9.70 -11.60 2.88
CA LEU A 37 -10.72 -10.87 2.11
C LEU A 37 -10.13 -9.66 1.37
N GLN A 38 -9.24 -8.90 2.02
CA GLN A 38 -8.47 -7.84 1.38
C GLN A 38 -7.61 -8.36 0.22
N GLY A 39 -6.97 -9.52 0.40
CA GLY A 39 -6.17 -10.17 -0.63
C GLY A 39 -6.98 -10.56 -1.88
N ILE A 40 -8.19 -11.10 -1.69
CA ILE A 40 -9.12 -11.42 -2.80
C ILE A 40 -9.55 -10.15 -3.53
N LEU A 41 -9.98 -9.12 -2.80
CA LEU A 41 -10.41 -7.85 -3.38
C LEU A 41 -9.29 -7.20 -4.21
N GLN A 42 -8.06 -7.18 -3.69
CA GLN A 42 -6.94 -6.57 -4.38
C GLN A 42 -6.51 -7.38 -5.62
N TYR A 43 -6.59 -8.71 -5.56
CA TYR A 43 -6.37 -9.56 -6.73
C TYR A 43 -7.38 -9.25 -7.85
N GLN A 44 -8.67 -9.09 -7.51
CA GLN A 44 -9.71 -8.69 -8.47
C GLN A 44 -9.44 -7.32 -9.09
N LYS A 45 -9.07 -6.31 -8.28
CA LYS A 45 -8.66 -4.98 -8.79
C LYS A 45 -7.47 -5.06 -9.76
N THR A 46 -6.45 -5.85 -9.42
CA THR A 46 -5.25 -6.01 -10.25
C THR A 46 -5.60 -6.63 -11.60
N GLN A 47 -6.39 -7.71 -11.60
CA GLN A 47 -6.87 -8.35 -12.81
C GLN A 47 -7.77 -7.43 -13.65
N GLN A 48 -8.63 -6.63 -13.04
CA GLN A 48 -9.43 -5.64 -13.76
C GLN A 48 -8.53 -4.61 -14.47
N ALA A 49 -7.56 -4.02 -13.77
CA ALA A 49 -6.65 -3.03 -14.33
C ALA A 49 -5.73 -3.61 -15.43
N GLU A 50 -5.27 -4.86 -15.29
CA GLU A 50 -4.51 -5.56 -16.32
C GLU A 50 -5.37 -5.80 -17.59
N ASN A 51 -6.64 -6.19 -17.44
CA ASN A 51 -7.57 -6.35 -18.57
C ASN A 51 -7.93 -5.02 -19.27
N GLU A 52 -8.14 -3.93 -18.50
CA GLU A 52 -8.38 -2.58 -19.04
C GLU A 52 -7.18 -2.05 -19.82
N LEU A 53 -5.97 -2.30 -19.33
CA LEU A 53 -4.72 -2.00 -20.03
C LEU A 53 -4.61 -2.82 -21.33
N GLU A 54 -4.84 -4.14 -21.28
CA GLU A 54 -4.81 -4.99 -22.47
C GLU A 54 -5.79 -4.52 -23.55
N ALA A 55 -7.03 -4.16 -23.17
CA ALA A 55 -8.01 -3.62 -24.11
C ALA A 55 -7.52 -2.30 -24.73
N THR A 56 -6.99 -1.38 -23.90
CA THR A 56 -6.47 -0.08 -24.36
C THR A 56 -5.27 -0.22 -25.31
N VAL A 57 -4.44 -1.25 -25.13
CA VAL A 57 -3.32 -1.58 -26.03
C VAL A 57 -3.81 -2.27 -27.31
N LYS A 58 -4.84 -3.12 -27.25
CA LYS A 58 -5.45 -3.75 -28.45
C LYS A 58 -6.11 -2.70 -29.36
N ASP A 59 -6.66 -1.64 -28.78
CA ASP A 59 -7.25 -0.50 -29.51
C ASP A 59 -6.19 0.50 -30.05
N GLN A 60 -4.89 0.22 -29.93
CA GLN A 60 -3.82 1.16 -30.31
C GLN A 60 -3.85 1.51 -31.81
N LEU A 61 -3.89 2.81 -32.11
CA LEU A 61 -3.83 3.34 -33.47
C LEU A 61 -2.47 3.07 -34.14
N ASP A 62 -2.45 3.13 -35.47
CA ASP A 62 -1.20 3.08 -36.24
C ASP A 62 -0.27 4.26 -35.88
N PRO A 63 1.07 4.05 -35.76
CA PRO A 63 2.04 5.12 -35.52
C PRO A 63 2.02 6.28 -36.51
N SER A 64 1.50 6.11 -37.73
CA SER A 64 1.32 7.20 -38.70
C SER A 64 0.09 8.06 -38.43
N SER A 65 -0.78 7.68 -37.50
CA SER A 65 -1.97 8.46 -37.14
C SER A 65 -1.60 9.74 -36.38
N PRO A 66 -2.13 10.92 -36.75
CA PRO A 66 -1.93 12.15 -35.97
C PRO A 66 -2.35 12.03 -34.50
N LEU A 67 -3.34 11.18 -34.22
CA LEU A 67 -3.90 10.92 -32.89
C LEU A 67 -3.06 9.95 -32.04
N TYR A 68 -2.07 9.26 -32.63
CA TYR A 68 -1.23 8.25 -31.98
C TYR A 68 -0.53 8.78 -30.71
N SER A 69 -0.11 10.05 -30.73
CA SER A 69 0.59 10.68 -29.60
C SER A 69 -0.29 10.82 -28.35
N ILE A 70 -1.59 11.09 -28.50
CA ILE A 70 -2.52 11.17 -27.37
C ILE A 70 -2.91 9.75 -26.92
N GLN A 71 -3.18 8.83 -27.86
CA GLN A 71 -3.44 7.43 -27.51
C GLN A 71 -2.29 6.80 -26.70
N THR A 72 -1.04 7.10 -27.06
CA THR A 72 0.14 6.62 -26.31
C THR A 72 0.17 7.17 -24.87
N LYS A 73 -0.30 8.41 -24.64
CA LYS A 73 -0.46 8.95 -23.27
C LYS A 73 -1.54 8.19 -22.48
N ILE A 74 -2.66 7.82 -23.13
CA ILE A 74 -3.72 7.01 -22.50
C ILE A 74 -3.17 5.64 -22.08
N ILE A 75 -2.43 4.97 -22.97
CA ILE A 75 -1.76 3.69 -22.64
C ILE A 75 -0.81 3.87 -21.45
N GLY A 76 -0.01 4.95 -21.43
CA GLY A 76 0.88 5.25 -20.30
C GLY A 76 0.14 5.45 -18.96
N LEU A 77 -0.99 6.15 -18.96
CA LEU A 77 -1.83 6.34 -17.77
C LEU A 77 -2.42 5.00 -17.27
N GLN A 78 -2.89 4.14 -18.18
CA GLN A 78 -3.42 2.82 -17.84
C GLN A 78 -2.31 1.86 -17.35
N GLN A 79 -1.09 1.97 -17.88
CA GLN A 79 0.08 1.27 -17.34
C GLN A 79 0.42 1.74 -15.92
N GLU A 80 0.40 3.05 -15.67
CA GLU A 80 0.65 3.61 -14.33
C GLU A 80 -0.44 3.19 -13.33
N LYS A 81 -1.72 3.18 -13.73
CA LYS A 81 -2.87 2.66 -12.97
C LYS A 81 -2.68 1.20 -12.57
N ALA A 82 -2.38 0.32 -13.52
CA ALA A 82 -2.17 -1.11 -13.27
C ALA A 82 -0.97 -1.35 -12.33
N ASN A 83 0.15 -0.64 -12.57
CA ASN A 83 1.34 -0.72 -11.71
C ASN A 83 1.06 -0.24 -10.28
N LEU A 84 0.32 0.86 -10.10
CA LEU A 84 -0.02 1.41 -8.79
C LEU A 84 -0.94 0.47 -8.00
N ILE A 85 -1.97 -0.11 -8.63
CA ILE A 85 -2.87 -1.10 -8.00
C ILE A 85 -2.11 -2.38 -7.59
N LYS A 86 -1.15 -2.81 -8.40
CA LYS A 86 -0.27 -3.95 -8.09
C LYS A 86 0.68 -3.65 -6.92
N GLN A 87 1.30 -2.47 -6.90
CA GLN A 87 2.13 -2.03 -5.78
C GLN A 87 1.30 -1.88 -4.49
N GLU A 88 0.06 -1.40 -4.58
CA GLU A 88 -0.87 -1.33 -3.45
C GLU A 88 -1.09 -2.71 -2.80
N GLN A 89 -1.12 -3.79 -3.59
CA GLN A 89 -1.18 -5.17 -3.10
C GLN A 89 0.06 -5.56 -2.29
N GLU A 90 1.25 -5.27 -2.81
CA GLU A 90 2.53 -5.55 -2.14
C GLU A 90 2.67 -4.74 -0.84
N ILE A 91 2.26 -3.47 -0.85
CA ILE A 91 2.26 -2.60 0.33
C ILE A 91 1.25 -3.09 1.38
N GLN A 92 0.04 -3.52 0.97
CA GLN A 92 -0.94 -4.08 1.91
C GLN A 92 -0.43 -5.37 2.58
N GLN A 93 0.22 -6.27 1.83
CA GLN A 93 0.84 -7.47 2.39
C GLN A 93 1.93 -7.11 3.41
N GLN A 94 2.75 -6.08 3.12
CA GLN A 94 3.75 -5.57 4.05
C GLN A 94 3.11 -4.97 5.31
N ILE A 95 2.08 -4.12 5.19
CA ILE A 95 1.31 -3.57 6.31
C ILE A 95 0.80 -4.71 7.21
N ASN A 96 0.17 -5.72 6.62
CA ASN A 96 -0.41 -6.85 7.35
C ASN A 96 0.69 -7.66 8.09
N TYR A 97 1.84 -7.89 7.44
CA TYR A 97 3.01 -8.55 8.05
C TYR A 97 3.63 -7.74 9.20
N ILE A 98 3.85 -6.43 9.02
CA ILE A 98 4.43 -5.57 10.06
C ILE A 98 3.47 -5.40 11.23
N THR A 99 2.17 -5.24 10.99
CA THR A 99 1.13 -5.18 12.04
C THR A 99 1.12 -6.46 12.89
N ASN A 100 1.12 -7.64 12.25
CA ASN A 100 1.19 -8.92 12.98
C ASN A 100 2.51 -9.05 13.77
N THR A 101 3.62 -8.58 13.21
CA THR A 101 4.92 -8.60 13.92
C THR A 101 4.90 -7.65 15.13
N ASN A 102 4.39 -6.43 14.98
CA ASN A 102 4.28 -5.44 16.06
C ASN A 102 3.38 -5.94 17.19
N ASN A 103 2.23 -6.53 16.87
CA ASN A 103 1.35 -7.19 17.84
C ASN A 103 2.09 -8.33 18.58
N SER A 104 2.92 -9.10 17.88
CA SER A 104 3.72 -10.19 18.49
C SER A 104 4.80 -9.66 19.44
N ILE A 105 5.45 -8.55 19.10
CA ILE A 105 6.43 -7.89 19.97
C ILE A 105 5.74 -7.39 21.25
N GLU A 106 4.59 -6.71 21.12
CA GLU A 106 3.80 -6.21 22.26
C GLU A 106 3.31 -7.35 23.17
N ALA A 107 2.86 -8.47 22.58
CA ALA A 107 2.43 -9.66 23.32
C ALA A 107 3.59 -10.34 24.06
N ASN A 108 4.72 -10.57 23.39
CA ASN A 108 5.92 -11.16 24.00
C ASN A 108 6.47 -10.28 25.13
N PHE A 109 6.57 -8.96 24.91
CA PHE A 109 6.96 -8.01 25.95
C PHE A 109 6.04 -8.07 27.18
N SER A 110 4.72 -8.08 26.95
CA SER A 110 3.73 -8.13 28.04
C SER A 110 3.77 -9.44 28.82
N ARG A 111 4.01 -10.57 28.14
CA ARG A 111 4.18 -11.89 28.76
C ARG A 111 5.45 -11.92 29.60
N ASP A 112 6.59 -11.56 29.01
CA ASP A 112 7.90 -11.62 29.66
C ASP A 112 7.94 -10.70 30.89
N LYS A 113 7.34 -9.51 30.80
CA LYS A 113 7.19 -8.59 31.94
C LYS A 113 6.38 -9.19 33.10
N GLN A 114 5.33 -9.96 32.83
CA GLN A 114 4.58 -10.66 33.87
C GLN A 114 5.37 -11.80 34.50
N ILE A 115 6.10 -12.60 33.72
CA ILE A 115 6.89 -13.72 34.27
C ILE A 115 8.00 -13.18 35.18
N VAL A 116 8.73 -12.14 34.75
CA VAL A 116 9.76 -11.48 35.58
C VAL A 116 9.18 -10.94 36.89
N ALA A 117 7.97 -10.39 36.88
CA ALA A 117 7.32 -9.82 38.05
C ALA A 117 6.78 -10.85 39.06
N ILE A 118 6.61 -12.12 38.66
CA ILE A 118 5.86 -13.12 39.43
C ILE A 118 6.73 -14.33 39.80
N GLU A 119 7.51 -14.87 38.87
CA GLU A 119 8.36 -16.03 39.11
C GLU A 119 9.75 -15.64 39.63
N GLY A 120 10.28 -14.49 39.18
CA GLY A 120 11.43 -13.78 39.75
C GLY A 120 12.79 -14.51 39.85
N SER A 121 12.85 -15.81 39.55
CA SER A 121 14.06 -16.61 39.75
C SER A 121 15.11 -16.32 38.69
N LYS A 122 16.38 -16.32 39.09
CA LYS A 122 17.51 -15.93 38.21
C LYS A 122 17.57 -16.76 36.93
N ASP A 123 17.30 -18.05 37.02
CA ASP A 123 17.39 -18.97 35.88
C ASP A 123 16.25 -18.74 34.87
N ILE A 124 15.03 -18.45 35.36
CA ILE A 124 13.88 -18.15 34.51
C ILE A 124 14.08 -16.79 33.81
N VAL A 125 14.54 -15.78 34.55
CA VAL A 125 14.87 -14.46 33.98
C VAL A 125 15.99 -14.58 32.94
N ALA A 126 17.03 -15.39 33.17
CA ALA A 126 18.10 -15.63 32.21
C ALA A 126 17.60 -16.31 30.92
N GLN A 127 16.73 -17.31 31.02
CA GLN A 127 16.12 -17.97 29.85
C GLN A 127 15.24 -17.01 29.04
N ILE A 128 14.49 -16.12 29.72
CA ILE A 128 13.69 -15.07 29.06
C ILE A 128 14.60 -14.09 28.32
N LEU A 129 15.66 -13.59 28.97
CA LEU A 129 16.63 -12.68 28.34
C LEU A 129 17.26 -13.30 27.09
N HIS A 130 17.63 -14.59 27.12
CA HIS A 130 18.20 -15.26 25.95
C HIS A 130 17.20 -15.36 24.78
N LYS A 131 15.96 -15.82 25.03
CA LYS A 131 14.90 -15.89 24.00
C LYS A 131 14.52 -14.52 23.44
N ARG A 132 14.58 -13.49 24.29
CA ARG A 132 14.35 -12.09 23.92
C ARG A 132 15.43 -11.56 22.97
N VAL A 133 16.70 -11.82 23.23
CA VAL A 133 17.80 -11.41 22.31
C VAL A 133 17.63 -12.03 20.93
N GLU A 134 17.32 -13.34 20.86
CA GLU A 134 17.07 -14.05 19.61
C GLU A 134 15.86 -13.51 18.84
N SER A 135 14.73 -13.29 19.53
CA SER A 135 13.51 -12.78 18.90
C SER A 135 13.65 -11.33 18.44
N LEU A 136 14.27 -10.45 19.22
CA LEU A 136 14.54 -9.06 18.82
C LEU A 136 15.45 -8.94 17.59
N ALA A 137 16.43 -9.85 17.43
CA ALA A 137 17.25 -9.90 16.22
C ALA A 137 16.39 -10.16 14.96
N ASN A 138 15.46 -11.12 15.05
CA ASN A 138 14.50 -11.42 13.97
C ASN A 138 13.47 -10.29 13.75
N TYR A 139 13.25 -9.45 14.75
CA TYR A 139 12.31 -8.32 14.65
C TYR A 139 12.92 -7.04 14.05
N ARG A 140 14.25 -6.87 13.94
CA ARG A 140 14.80 -5.62 13.36
C ARG A 140 14.41 -5.40 11.90
N VAL A 141 14.05 -4.17 11.57
CA VAL A 141 13.84 -3.74 10.18
C VAL A 141 15.20 -3.35 9.60
N LYS A 142 15.51 -3.77 8.37
CA LYS A 142 16.69 -3.24 7.67
C LYS A 142 16.44 -1.77 7.34
N GLU A 143 17.33 -0.88 7.75
CA GLU A 143 17.23 0.57 7.50
C GLU A 143 16.97 0.89 6.02
N SER A 144 17.63 0.15 5.12
CA SER A 144 17.42 0.21 3.66
C SER A 144 15.97 0.01 3.22
N THR A 145 15.17 -0.75 3.97
CA THR A 145 13.74 -1.00 3.66
C THR A 145 12.88 0.18 4.10
N ALA A 146 13.14 0.74 5.28
CA ALA A 146 12.42 1.93 5.76
C ALA A 146 12.72 3.17 4.90
N LEU A 147 13.97 3.31 4.41
CA LEU A 147 14.35 4.35 3.45
C LEU A 147 13.61 4.18 2.11
N LYS A 148 13.60 2.97 1.52
CA LYS A 148 12.87 2.69 0.27
C LYS A 148 11.40 3.09 0.32
N VAL A 149 10.69 2.84 1.43
CA VAL A 149 9.28 3.25 1.57
C VAL A 149 9.13 4.78 1.66
N LYS A 150 10.08 5.49 2.29
CA LYS A 150 10.09 6.96 2.27
C LYS A 150 10.36 7.52 0.86
N ASP A 151 11.30 6.92 0.13
CA ASP A 151 11.60 7.32 -1.25
C ASP A 151 10.41 7.05 -2.18
N GLN A 152 9.74 5.89 -2.03
CA GLN A 152 8.49 5.58 -2.72
C GLN A 152 7.40 6.60 -2.39
N LEU A 153 7.17 6.91 -1.12
CA LEU A 153 6.18 7.91 -0.68
C LEU A 153 6.44 9.28 -1.33
N ASN A 154 7.69 9.76 -1.31
CA ASN A 154 8.08 11.04 -1.91
C ASN A 154 7.85 11.04 -3.44
N ASN A 155 8.26 9.98 -4.13
CA ASN A 155 8.08 9.85 -5.58
C ASN A 155 6.60 9.76 -5.98
N THR A 156 5.78 9.04 -5.21
CA THR A 156 4.34 8.93 -5.43
C THR A 156 3.63 10.27 -5.23
N VAL A 157 3.96 11.02 -4.18
CA VAL A 157 3.41 12.38 -3.95
C VAL A 157 3.81 13.32 -5.09
N LEU A 158 5.05 13.25 -5.57
CA LEU A 158 5.48 14.02 -6.74
C LEU A 158 4.71 13.63 -8.01
N ALA A 159 4.51 12.34 -8.27
CA ALA A 159 3.74 11.85 -9.41
C ALA A 159 2.27 12.33 -9.37
N GLN A 160 1.63 12.29 -8.19
CA GLN A 160 0.29 12.84 -7.97
C GLN A 160 0.19 14.33 -8.30
N ILE A 161 1.16 15.13 -7.86
CA ILE A 161 1.22 16.58 -8.14
C ILE A 161 1.41 16.81 -9.65
N LEU A 162 2.35 16.10 -10.28
CA LEU A 162 2.62 16.21 -11.71
C LEU A 162 1.41 15.79 -12.57
N LEU A 163 0.66 14.76 -12.17
CA LEU A 163 -0.59 14.39 -12.85
C LEU A 163 -1.66 15.47 -12.67
N SER A 164 -1.81 16.02 -11.47
CA SER A 164 -2.79 17.08 -11.19
C SER A 164 -2.51 18.36 -12.00
N GLU A 165 -1.23 18.72 -12.17
CA GLU A 165 -0.81 19.83 -13.03
C GLU A 165 -1.07 19.54 -14.52
N LYS A 166 -0.77 18.31 -15.00
CA LYS A 166 -1.11 17.86 -16.37
C LYS A 166 -2.62 17.91 -16.64
N LEU A 167 -3.43 17.47 -15.67
CA LEU A 167 -4.90 17.53 -15.73
C LEU A 167 -5.39 18.97 -15.77
N ARG A 168 -4.86 19.87 -14.94
CA ARG A 168 -5.25 21.30 -14.97
C ARG A 168 -4.94 21.91 -16.33
N ALA A 169 -3.76 21.67 -16.88
CA ALA A 169 -3.39 22.16 -18.21
C ALA A 169 -4.28 21.56 -19.33
N ALA A 170 -4.58 20.26 -19.27
CA ALA A 170 -5.42 19.60 -20.27
C ALA A 170 -6.89 20.05 -20.23
N ASN A 171 -7.43 20.40 -19.05
CA ASN A 171 -8.76 20.98 -18.89
C ASN A 171 -8.85 22.46 -19.28
N GLN A 172 -7.71 23.15 -19.41
CA GLN A 172 -7.64 24.56 -19.83
C GLN A 172 -7.40 24.72 -21.34
N LEU A 173 -7.01 23.65 -22.04
CA LEU A 173 -6.82 23.67 -23.49
C LEU A 173 -8.18 23.82 -24.20
N SER A 174 -8.30 24.80 -25.10
CA SER A 174 -9.45 24.86 -26.00
C SER A 174 -9.36 23.77 -27.07
N PHE A 175 -10.51 23.37 -27.65
CA PHE A 175 -10.52 22.41 -28.75
C PHE A 175 -9.73 22.90 -29.97
N THR A 176 -9.75 24.20 -30.26
CA THR A 176 -8.96 24.81 -31.35
C THR A 176 -7.46 24.61 -31.12
N GLU A 177 -6.96 24.90 -29.92
CA GLU A 177 -5.55 24.70 -29.58
C GLU A 177 -5.16 23.22 -29.60
N LEU A 178 -6.03 22.33 -29.12
CA LEU A 178 -5.83 20.88 -29.17
C LEU A 178 -5.74 20.38 -30.62
N PHE A 179 -6.65 20.85 -31.48
CA PHE A 179 -6.70 20.54 -32.90
C PHE A 179 -5.43 21.05 -33.61
N ASP A 180 -5.04 22.30 -33.40
CA ASP A 180 -3.85 22.90 -34.02
C ASP A 180 -2.55 22.21 -33.59
N GLN A 181 -2.47 21.76 -32.33
CA GLN A 181 -1.32 21.01 -31.79
C GLN A 181 -1.23 19.56 -32.32
N THR A 182 -2.37 18.94 -32.66
CA THR A 182 -2.44 17.50 -32.96
C THR A 182 -2.63 17.21 -34.45
N ILE A 183 -3.51 17.95 -35.13
CA ILE A 183 -3.98 17.68 -36.50
C ILE A 183 -3.73 18.87 -37.44
N GLY A 184 -3.67 20.12 -36.94
CA GLY A 184 -3.61 21.34 -37.77
C GLY A 184 -2.39 21.49 -38.71
N LYS A 185 -1.45 20.54 -38.70
CA LYS A 185 -0.31 20.45 -39.64
C LYS A 185 -0.48 19.36 -40.71
N VAL A 186 -1.59 18.63 -40.72
CA VAL A 186 -1.90 17.54 -41.64
C VAL A 186 -2.75 18.09 -42.79
N ASP A 187 -2.30 17.87 -44.03
CA ASP A 187 -3.00 18.33 -45.25
C ASP A 187 -4.21 17.42 -45.58
N ILE A 188 -5.30 17.58 -44.83
CA ILE A 188 -6.56 16.83 -45.01
C ILE A 188 -7.46 17.58 -45.99
N LYS A 189 -7.65 17.01 -47.18
CA LYS A 189 -8.41 17.64 -48.28
C LYS A 189 -9.89 17.24 -48.35
N ASP A 190 -10.29 16.15 -47.72
CA ASP A 190 -11.69 15.73 -47.62
C ASP A 190 -12.34 16.32 -46.34
N PRO A 191 -13.39 17.15 -46.45
CA PRO A 191 -14.14 17.66 -45.30
C PRO A 191 -14.75 16.55 -44.42
N ASN A 192 -15.09 15.38 -44.98
CA ASN A 192 -15.65 14.27 -44.22
C ASN A 192 -14.57 13.57 -43.37
N GLU A 193 -13.36 13.43 -43.91
CA GLU A 193 -12.21 12.91 -43.18
C GLU A 193 -11.81 13.86 -42.05
N LEU A 194 -11.77 15.18 -42.33
CA LEU A 194 -11.51 16.21 -41.33
C LEU A 194 -12.52 16.15 -40.17
N ALA A 195 -13.82 16.09 -40.47
CA ALA A 195 -14.87 16.00 -39.46
C ALA A 195 -14.79 14.70 -38.63
N ARG A 196 -14.42 13.57 -39.26
CA ARG A 196 -14.17 12.30 -38.55
C ARG A 196 -12.98 12.41 -37.60
N MET A 197 -11.86 12.97 -38.05
CA MET A 197 -10.68 13.14 -37.22
C MET A 197 -10.91 14.13 -36.05
N GLN A 198 -11.70 15.18 -36.26
CA GLN A 198 -12.14 16.08 -35.19
C GLN A 198 -12.96 15.33 -34.13
N SER A 199 -13.96 14.55 -34.53
CA SER A 199 -14.76 13.76 -33.57
C SER A 199 -13.93 12.68 -32.85
N GLN A 200 -12.97 12.05 -33.54
CA GLN A 200 -12.04 11.12 -32.91
C GLN A 200 -11.09 11.81 -31.90
N LEU A 201 -10.65 13.04 -32.20
CA LEU A 201 -9.84 13.85 -31.28
C LEU A 201 -10.61 14.18 -30.00
N GLU A 202 -11.87 14.59 -30.10
CA GLU A 202 -12.75 14.83 -28.94
C GLU A 202 -12.89 13.57 -28.07
N GLN A 203 -13.19 12.42 -28.70
CA GLN A 203 -13.36 11.14 -28.00
C GLN A 203 -12.07 10.67 -27.31
N ILE A 204 -10.92 10.76 -28.00
CA ILE A 204 -9.61 10.38 -27.45
C ILE A 204 -9.20 11.34 -26.33
N GLN A 205 -9.46 12.64 -26.46
CA GLN A 205 -9.19 13.61 -25.39
C GLN A 205 -10.07 13.37 -24.16
N ALA A 206 -11.36 13.07 -24.34
CA ALA A 206 -12.23 12.69 -23.24
C ALA A 206 -11.70 11.43 -22.52
N LYS A 207 -11.39 10.36 -23.27
CA LYS A 207 -10.81 9.12 -22.72
C LYS A 207 -9.47 9.36 -21.99
N TYR A 208 -8.66 10.32 -22.45
CA TYR A 208 -7.45 10.76 -21.76
C TYR A 208 -7.74 11.46 -20.43
N LEU A 209 -8.69 12.40 -20.41
CA LEU A 209 -9.09 13.09 -19.17
C LEU A 209 -9.69 12.11 -18.16
N ASP A 210 -10.57 11.20 -18.61
CA ASP A 210 -11.18 10.17 -17.76
C ASP A 210 -10.10 9.24 -17.16
N SER A 211 -9.20 8.70 -17.98
CA SER A 211 -8.09 7.85 -17.52
C SER A 211 -7.16 8.56 -16.53
N ALA A 212 -6.92 9.86 -16.75
CA ALA A 212 -6.10 10.67 -15.86
C ALA A 212 -6.82 11.00 -14.55
N ASN A 213 -8.13 11.28 -14.56
CA ASN A 213 -8.95 11.50 -13.36
C ASN A 213 -9.07 10.21 -12.53
N GLU A 214 -9.26 9.05 -13.15
CA GLU A 214 -9.22 7.74 -12.49
C GLU A 214 -7.89 7.53 -11.77
N LEU A 215 -6.76 7.73 -12.46
CA LEU A 215 -5.44 7.59 -11.86
C LEU A 215 -5.21 8.61 -10.74
N GLN A 216 -5.67 9.86 -10.90
CA GLN A 216 -5.60 10.89 -9.86
C GLN A 216 -6.35 10.46 -8.59
N SER A 217 -7.49 9.76 -8.73
CA SER A 217 -8.30 9.28 -7.60
C SER A 217 -7.63 8.17 -6.78
N LEU A 218 -6.69 7.42 -7.36
CA LEU A 218 -6.00 6.30 -6.69
C LEU A 218 -4.79 6.73 -5.85
N TYR A 219 -4.13 7.85 -6.20
CA TYR A 219 -2.95 8.32 -5.46
C TYR A 219 -3.19 8.58 -3.96
N PRO A 220 -4.28 9.26 -3.51
CA PRO A 220 -4.50 9.53 -2.09
C PRO A 220 -4.49 8.26 -1.22
N ASP A 221 -5.16 7.19 -1.66
CA ASP A 221 -5.23 5.92 -0.94
C ASP A 221 -3.86 5.22 -0.91
N PHE A 222 -3.13 5.23 -2.02
CA PHE A 222 -1.80 4.61 -2.10
C PHE A 222 -0.75 5.39 -1.27
N VAL A 223 -0.79 6.72 -1.29
CA VAL A 223 0.01 7.61 -0.41
C VAL A 223 -0.32 7.33 1.06
N SER A 224 -1.60 7.17 1.40
CA SER A 224 -2.05 6.83 2.76
C SER A 224 -1.44 5.50 3.23
N LYS A 225 -1.48 4.45 2.40
CA LYS A 225 -0.88 3.14 2.73
C LYS A 225 0.65 3.17 2.85
N LEU A 226 1.35 3.93 1.99
CA LEU A 226 2.80 4.12 2.14
C LEU A 226 3.15 4.87 3.44
N SER A 227 2.34 5.86 3.83
CA SER A 227 2.46 6.58 5.10
C SER A 227 2.17 5.68 6.32
N GLU A 228 1.16 4.82 6.24
CA GLU A 228 0.86 3.79 7.24
C GLU A 228 2.04 2.83 7.42
N LEU A 229 2.57 2.26 6.33
CA LEU A 229 3.70 1.34 6.37
C LEU A 229 4.96 2.00 6.98
N SER A 230 5.27 3.24 6.58
CA SER A 230 6.33 4.05 7.17
C SER A 230 6.13 4.24 8.69
N THR A 231 4.91 4.55 9.11
CA THR A 231 4.54 4.70 10.52
C THR A 231 4.66 3.39 11.30
N LEU A 232 4.24 2.26 10.71
CA LEU A 232 4.35 0.92 11.29
C LEU A 232 5.81 0.48 11.47
N TYR A 233 6.71 0.85 10.56
CA TYR A 233 8.14 0.64 10.73
C TYR A 233 8.73 1.49 11.88
N ASN A 234 8.36 2.77 11.97
CA ASN A 234 8.76 3.61 13.11
C ASN A 234 8.24 3.04 14.44
N LYS A 235 6.99 2.55 14.49
CA LYS A 235 6.43 1.86 15.66
C LYS A 235 7.24 0.61 16.01
N ARG A 236 7.65 -0.19 15.01
CA ARG A 236 8.43 -1.42 15.20
C ARG A 236 9.76 -1.15 15.91
N GLU A 237 10.50 -0.14 15.47
CA GLU A 237 11.77 0.24 16.13
C GLU A 237 11.55 0.81 17.54
N GLN A 238 10.47 1.56 17.79
CA GLN A 238 10.11 1.99 19.15
C GLN A 238 9.75 0.81 20.08
N LEU A 239 9.05 -0.20 19.56
CA LEU A 239 8.72 -1.42 20.30
C LEU A 239 9.97 -2.27 20.58
N ILE A 240 10.88 -2.40 19.61
CA ILE A 240 12.17 -3.08 19.79
C ILE A 240 13.04 -2.34 20.80
N SER A 241 13.07 -1.01 20.77
CA SER A 241 13.79 -0.18 21.75
C SER A 241 13.26 -0.38 23.17
N LYS A 242 11.94 -0.24 23.38
CA LYS A 242 11.30 -0.58 24.68
C LYS A 242 11.58 -2.03 25.08
N TYR A 243 11.45 -2.95 24.12
CA TYR A 243 11.83 -4.36 24.16
C TYR A 243 13.33 -4.60 24.44
N SER A 244 14.21 -3.60 24.32
CA SER A 244 15.65 -3.69 24.57
C SER A 244 16.06 -3.14 25.94
N PHE A 245 15.28 -2.23 26.52
CA PHE A 245 15.62 -1.52 27.76
C PHE A 245 14.84 -1.95 29.02
N PHE A 246 13.84 -2.83 28.90
CA PHE A 246 13.22 -3.51 30.06
C PHE A 246 14.16 -4.53 30.72
#